data_AF-I0GV38-F1
#
_entry.id   AF-I0GV38-F1
#
_cell.length_a   1.000
_cell.length_b   1.000
_cell.length_c   1.000
_cell.angle_alpha   90.00
_cell.angle_beta   90.00
_cell.angle_gamma   90.00
#
_symmetry.space_group_name_H-M   'P 1'
#
loop_
_entity.id
_entity.type
_entity.pdbx_description
1 polymer ?
#
loop_
_entity_poly.entity_id
_entity_poly.type
_entity_poly.pdbx_seq_one_letter_code
_entity_poly.pdbx_strand_id
1 'polypeptide(L)'
;MKAKNQFKIKEQNKACRDTLKGIEDTMLATYGCLLPAGEITISIVMPWTRESILGILKRQGKIVSWELDGSYEEGNNRRYLVTLDADRI
;
A
#
# COMPACT_ATOMS: atom_id res chain seq x y z
N MET A 1 -20.92 -25.71 3.15
CA MET A 1 -19.65 -25.16 2.61
C MET A 1 -19.37 -23.72 3.10
N LYS A 2 -19.27 -23.46 4.42
CA LYS A 2 -19.08 -22.09 4.96
C LYS A 2 -17.65 -21.77 5.42
N ALA A 3 -16.80 -22.77 5.62
CA ALA A 3 -15.44 -22.58 6.12
C ALA A 3 -14.51 -21.86 5.12
N LYS A 4 -14.60 -22.18 3.81
CA LYS A 4 -13.70 -21.64 2.78
C LYS A 4 -13.75 -20.11 2.64
N ASN A 5 -14.89 -19.48 2.91
CA ASN A 5 -15.03 -18.02 2.82
C ASN A 5 -14.38 -17.28 3.99
N GLN A 6 -14.39 -17.84 5.20
CA GLN A 6 -13.78 -17.17 6.36
C GLN A 6 -12.25 -17.15 6.28
N PHE A 7 -11.63 -18.16 5.67
CA PHE A 7 -10.17 -18.19 5.45
C PHE A 7 -9.72 -17.11 4.46
N LYS A 8 -10.41 -16.98 3.31
CA LYS A 8 -10.08 -15.94 2.30
C LYS A 8 -10.19 -14.51 2.85
N ILE A 9 -11.20 -14.23 3.68
CA ILE A 9 -11.39 -12.91 4.30
C ILE A 9 -10.27 -12.61 5.31
N LYS A 10 -9.86 -13.59 6.11
CA LYS A 10 -8.74 -13.43 7.07
C LYS A 10 -7.41 -13.22 6.36
N GLU A 11 -7.14 -13.94 5.27
CA GLU A 11 -5.92 -13.79 4.48
C GLU A 11 -5.84 -12.43 3.79
N GLN A 12 -6.94 -11.94 3.20
CA GLN A 12 -6.99 -10.59 2.63
C GLN A 12 -6.79 -9.50 3.68
N ASN A 13 -7.39 -9.64 4.87
CA ASN A 13 -7.19 -8.69 5.97
C ASN A 13 -5.74 -8.67 6.45
N LYS A 14 -5.08 -9.83 6.50
CA LYS A 14 -3.65 -9.92 6.84
C LYS A 14 -2.81 -9.23 5.78
N ALA A 15 -3.00 -9.56 4.50
CA ALA A 15 -2.25 -8.96 3.41
C ALA A 15 -2.46 -7.43 3.32
N CYS A 16 -3.67 -6.96 3.62
CA CYS A 16 -3.99 -5.53 3.69
C CYS A 16 -3.23 -4.83 4.81
N ARG A 17 -3.21 -5.41 6.02
CA ARG A 17 -2.43 -4.88 7.16
C ARG A 17 -0.94 -4.90 6.88
N ASP A 18 -0.42 -6.00 6.34
CA ASP A 18 1.00 -6.14 6.04
C ASP A 18 1.44 -5.11 4.98
N THR A 19 0.61 -4.87 3.97
CA THR A 19 0.89 -3.87 2.91
C THR A 19 0.80 -2.44 3.45
N LEU A 20 -0.21 -2.14 4.27
CA LEU A 20 -0.33 -0.82 4.91
C LEU A 20 0.87 -0.55 5.81
N LYS A 21 1.28 -1.53 6.62
CA LYS A 21 2.47 -1.40 7.45
C LYS A 21 3.72 -1.15 6.60
N GLY A 22 3.89 -1.85 5.48
CA GLY A 22 5.01 -1.59 4.58
C GLY A 22 5.02 -0.19 3.98
N ILE A 23 3.83 0.37 3.69
CA ILE A 23 3.67 1.76 3.25
C ILE A 23 4.09 2.73 4.37
N GLU A 24 3.60 2.54 5.59
CA GLU A 24 3.93 3.37 6.76
C GLU A 24 5.43 3.30 7.09
N ASP A 25 6.01 2.10 7.10
CA ASP A 25 7.44 1.89 7.34
C ASP A 25 8.29 2.59 6.25
N THR A 26 7.87 2.53 4.98
CA THR A 26 8.55 3.21 3.86
C THR A 26 8.42 4.72 3.98
N MET A 27 7.25 5.21 4.38
CA MET A 27 7.01 6.63 4.63
C MET A 27 7.92 7.17 5.73
N LEU A 28 7.98 6.47 6.87
CA LEU A 28 8.87 6.81 7.98
C LEU A 28 10.34 6.71 7.58
N ALA A 29 10.72 5.75 6.73
CA ALA A 29 12.09 5.66 6.22
C ALA A 29 12.45 6.81 5.26
N THR A 30 11.47 7.31 4.50
CA THR A 30 11.66 8.38 3.49
C THR A 30 11.69 9.76 4.12
N TYR A 31 10.74 10.05 5.02
CA TYR A 31 10.56 11.39 5.61
C TYR A 31 11.00 11.49 7.07
N GLY A 32 11.29 10.36 7.73
CA GLY A 32 11.67 10.33 9.14
C GLY A 32 10.55 10.86 10.04
N CYS A 33 10.92 11.69 11.01
CA CYS A 33 10.01 12.39 11.91
C CYS A 33 9.46 13.71 11.35
N LEU A 34 9.88 14.11 10.14
CA LEU A 34 9.50 15.38 9.52
C LEU A 34 8.60 15.12 8.31
N LEU A 35 7.39 14.63 8.60
CA LEU A 35 6.37 14.46 7.57
C LEU A 35 5.97 15.82 7.01
N PRO A 36 6.07 16.03 5.68
CA PRO A 36 5.50 17.20 5.03
C PRO A 36 4.00 17.29 5.31
N ALA A 37 3.47 18.49 5.50
CA ALA A 37 2.02 18.68 5.59
C ALA A 37 1.36 18.43 4.22
N GLY A 38 0.15 17.87 4.24
CA GLY A 38 -0.63 17.57 3.03
C GLY A 38 -0.29 16.24 2.34
N GLU A 39 -0.40 16.22 1.02
CA GLU A 39 -0.20 14.99 0.22
C GLU A 39 1.27 14.71 -0.04
N ILE A 40 1.69 13.49 0.28
CA ILE A 40 3.05 12.98 0.06
C ILE A 40 3.02 11.73 -0.80
N THR A 41 4.04 11.54 -1.63
CA THR A 41 4.15 10.38 -2.51
C THR A 41 5.39 9.58 -2.17
N ILE A 42 5.21 8.29 -1.92
CA ILE A 42 6.30 7.35 -1.62
C ILE A 42 6.36 6.26 -2.68
N SER A 43 7.56 5.73 -2.93
CA SER A 43 7.75 4.57 -3.79
C SER A 43 7.75 3.28 -2.97
N ILE A 44 6.87 2.35 -3.27
CA ILE A 44 6.90 0.99 -2.69
C ILE A 44 7.15 -0.04 -3.78
N VAL A 45 7.89 -1.10 -3.45
CA VAL A 45 8.08 -2.25 -4.34
C VAL A 45 7.34 -3.44 -3.78
N MET A 46 6.44 -4.03 -4.58
CA MET A 46 5.70 -5.21 -4.16
C MET A 46 5.27 -6.08 -5.35
N PRO A 47 4.90 -7.35 -5.11
CA PRO A 47 4.41 -8.22 -6.17
C PRO A 47 3.17 -7.64 -6.87
N TRP A 48 3.09 -7.79 -8.20
CA TRP A 48 1.94 -7.32 -8.98
C TRP A 48 0.59 -7.90 -8.49
N THR A 49 0.61 -9.11 -7.91
CA THR A 49 -0.58 -9.76 -7.34
C THR A 49 -1.19 -8.99 -6.16
N ARG A 50 -0.43 -8.09 -5.53
CA ARG A 50 -0.88 -7.24 -4.41
C ARG A 50 -1.47 -5.91 -4.85
N GLU A 51 -1.51 -5.59 -6.15
CA GLU A 51 -2.07 -4.34 -6.67
C GLU A 51 -3.52 -4.12 -6.21
N SER A 52 -4.32 -5.19 -6.16
CA SER A 52 -5.71 -5.14 -5.67
C SER A 52 -5.85 -4.63 -4.23
N ILE A 53 -4.81 -4.77 -3.41
CA ILE A 53 -4.77 -4.29 -2.03
C ILE A 53 -4.70 -2.77 -1.99
N LEU A 54 -4.01 -2.12 -2.92
CA LEU A 54 -4.02 -0.64 -3.02
C LEU A 54 -5.43 -0.12 -3.27
N GLY A 55 -6.20 -0.82 -4.12
CA GLY A 55 -7.62 -0.53 -4.33
C GLY A 55 -8.49 -0.74 -3.10
N ILE A 56 -8.12 -1.63 -2.18
CA ILE A 56 -8.79 -1.77 -0.88
C ILE A 56 -8.40 -0.60 0.03
N LEU A 57 -7.11 -0.28 0.13
CA LEU A 57 -6.60 0.80 0.98
C LEU A 57 -7.16 2.16 0.60
N LYS A 58 -7.30 2.47 -0.70
CA LYS A 58 -7.94 3.70 -1.16
C LYS A 58 -9.41 3.77 -0.79
N ARG A 59 -10.16 2.67 -0.96
CA ARG A 59 -11.57 2.63 -0.54
C ARG A 59 -11.76 2.77 0.97
N GLN A 60 -10.76 2.35 1.75
CA GLN A 60 -10.72 2.55 3.20
C GLN A 60 -10.24 3.96 3.61
N GLY A 61 -9.83 4.80 2.65
CA GLY A 61 -9.28 6.13 2.91
C GLY A 61 -7.90 6.10 3.59
N LYS A 62 -7.17 4.99 3.50
CA LYS A 62 -5.81 4.85 4.03
C LYS A 62 -4.74 5.42 3.11
N ILE A 63 -5.03 5.46 1.82
CA ILE A 63 -4.20 6.12 0.80
C ILE A 63 -5.11 7.00 -0.06
N VAL A 64 -4.56 8.06 -0.65
CA VAL A 64 -5.29 8.97 -1.55
C VAL A 64 -5.34 8.36 -2.95
N SER A 65 -4.18 7.96 -3.47
CA SER A 65 -4.04 7.40 -4.82
C SER A 65 -2.80 6.52 -4.93
N TRP A 66 -2.70 5.80 -6.04
CA TRP A 66 -1.47 5.12 -6.42
C TRP A 66 -1.35 5.08 -7.94
N GLU A 67 -0.12 5.01 -8.44
CA GLU A 67 0.22 4.82 -9.83
C GLU A 67 1.37 3.83 -9.98
N LEU A 68 1.44 3.16 -11.12
CA LEU A 68 2.52 2.25 -11.45
C LEU A 68 3.70 3.06 -12.01
N ASP A 69 4.89 2.92 -11.41
CA ASP A 69 6.12 3.41 -12.03
C ASP A 69 6.54 2.43 -13.13
N GLY A 70 6.13 2.74 -14.37
CA GLY A 70 6.45 1.94 -15.55
C GLY A 70 7.95 1.84 -15.87
N SER A 71 8.80 2.58 -15.15
CA SER A 71 10.25 2.54 -15.31
C SER A 71 10.91 1.40 -14.54
N TYR A 72 10.17 0.70 -13.68
CA TYR A 72 10.69 -0.37 -12.83
C TYR A 72 9.89 -1.67 -13.00
N GLU A 73 10.48 -2.61 -13.75
CA GLU A 73 10.00 -3.99 -13.85
C GLU A 73 11.13 -4.95 -13.46
N GLU A 74 11.02 -5.55 -12.27
CA GLU A 74 11.98 -6.54 -11.79
C GLU A 74 11.27 -7.87 -11.48
N GLY A 75 11.21 -8.73 -12.49
CA GLY A 75 10.56 -10.04 -12.39
C GLY A 75 9.09 -9.93 -12.02
N ASN A 76 8.72 -10.45 -10.84
CA ASN A 76 7.34 -10.43 -10.34
C ASN A 76 7.01 -9.17 -9.52
N ASN A 77 7.98 -8.30 -9.28
CA ASN A 77 7.81 -7.09 -8.48
C ASN A 77 7.60 -5.88 -9.39
N ARG A 78 6.72 -4.99 -8.93
CA ARG A 78 6.43 -3.70 -9.54
C ARG A 78 6.65 -2.61 -8.51
N ARG A 79 7.04 -1.43 -8.98
CA ARG A 79 7.12 -0.24 -8.14
C ARG A 79 5.86 0.57 -8.32
N TYR A 80 5.25 0.95 -7.21
CA TYR A 80 4.09 1.83 -7.18
C TYR A 80 4.47 3.11 -6.46
N LEU A 81 4.05 4.24 -7.02
CA LEU A 81 4.06 5.53 -6.35
C LEU A 81 2.73 5.66 -5.64
N VAL A 82 2.76 5.67 -4.30
CA VAL A 82 1.59 5.70 -3.44
C VAL A 82 1.50 7.08 -2.81
N THR A 83 0.37 7.74 -3.00
CA THR A 83 0.10 9.05 -2.42
C THR A 83 -0.73 8.89 -1.15
N LEU A 84 -0.25 9.52 -0.08
CA LEU A 84 -0.82 9.50 1.25
C LEU A 84 -1.16 10.92 1.68
N ASP A 85 -2.13 11.06 2.57
CA ASP A 85 -2.43 12.32 3.24
C ASP A 85 -1.73 12.28 4.60
N ALA A 86 -0.62 13.01 4.74
CA ALA A 86 0.20 13.01 5.94
C ALA A 86 -0.55 13.57 7.16
N ASP A 87 -1.58 14.40 6.94
CA ASP A 87 -2.40 14.97 8.02
C ASP A 87 -3.41 13.96 8.60
N ARG A 88 -3.55 12.78 7.98
CA ARG A 88 -4.53 11.74 8.34
C ARG A 88 -3.91 10.41 8.79
N ILE A 89 -2.59 10.35 8.89
CA ILE A 89 -1.83 9.15 9.30
C ILE A 89 -1.73 9.06 10.82
#